data_AF-K6VYR5-F1
#
_entry.id   AF-K6VYR5-F1
#
_cell.length_a   1.000
_cell.length_b   1.000
_cell.length_c   1.000
_cell.angle_alpha   90.00
_cell.angle_beta   90.00
_cell.angle_gamma   90.00
#
_symmetry.space_group_name_H-M   'P 1'
#
loop_
_entity.id
_entity.type
_entity.pdbx_description
1 polymer ?
#
loop_
_entity_poly.entity_id
_entity_poly.type
_entity_poly.pdbx_seq_one_letter_code
_entity_poly.pdbx_strand_id
1 'polypeptide(L)' 'AASRNDELGRFRRISGMAEGWGSRLVDLGEVGHLNPAVGYGPWPRAEELVDELIAHSVYAG' A
#
# COMPACT_ATOMS: atom_id res chain seq x y z
N ALA A 1 0.00 -0.82 -0.06
CA ALA A 1 0.57 -0.28 1.19
C ALA A 1 0.22 -1.19 2.36
N ALA A 2 0.95 -1.14 3.47
CA ALA A 2 0.71 -1.97 4.66
C ALA A 2 0.96 -1.19 5.94
N SER A 3 0.24 -1.56 7.00
CA SER A 3 0.48 -1.10 8.36
C SER A 3 1.15 -2.20 9.20
N ARG A 4 2.02 -1.79 10.11
CA ARG A 4 2.75 -2.65 11.04
C ARG A 4 1.86 -3.21 12.15
N ASN A 5 0.75 -2.53 12.47
CA ASN A 5 -0.20 -2.91 13.52
C ASN A 5 -1.61 -3.20 12.98
N ASP A 6 -1.75 -3.63 11.73
CA ASP A 6 -3.03 -4.08 11.20
C ASP A 6 -3.44 -5.44 11.82
N GLU A 7 -4.56 -5.43 12.55
CA GLU A 7 -5.14 -6.60 13.23
C GLU A 7 -5.67 -7.66 12.25
N LEU A 8 -6.13 -7.23 11.08
CA LEU A 8 -6.69 -8.09 10.04
C LEU A 8 -5.62 -8.51 9.02
N GLY A 9 -4.62 -7.67 8.80
CA GLY A 9 -3.58 -7.82 7.79
C GLY A 9 -2.15 -7.78 8.35
N ARG A 10 -1.71 -8.84 9.06
CA ARG A 10 -0.36 -8.88 9.66
C ARG A 10 0.72 -8.50 8.65
N PHE A 11 1.55 -7.52 8.99
CA PHE A 11 2.57 -6.93 8.13
C PHE A 11 3.44 -7.95 7.38
N ARG A 12 3.92 -9.00 8.07
CA ARG A 12 4.74 -10.06 7.45
C ARG A 12 4.01 -10.77 6.30
N ARG A 13 2.70 -11.01 6.43
CA ARG A 13 1.93 -11.67 5.36
C ARG A 13 1.75 -10.73 4.17
N ILE A 14 1.40 -9.47 4.42
CA ILE A 14 1.24 -8.48 3.35
C ILE A 14 2.57 -8.26 2.60
N SER A 15 3.68 -8.22 3.34
CA SER A 15 5.03 -8.12 2.77
C SER A 15 5.36 -9.31 1.85
N GLY A 16 5.06 -10.54 2.30
CA GLY A 16 5.27 -11.73 1.48
C GLY A 16 4.39 -11.79 0.24
N MET A 17 3.17 -11.24 0.29
CA MET A 17 2.32 -11.10 -0.91
C MET A 17 2.90 -10.09 -1.88
N ALA A 18 3.37 -8.93 -1.39
CA ALA A 18 4.02 -7.93 -2.24
C ALA A 18 5.25 -8.51 -2.95
N GLU A 19 6.09 -9.24 -2.22
CA GLU A 19 7.23 -9.96 -2.80
C GLU A 19 6.81 -10.98 -3.85
N GLY A 20 5.84 -11.84 -3.53
CA GLY A 20 5.33 -12.87 -4.46
C GLY A 20 4.69 -12.28 -5.72
N TRP A 21 4.17 -11.06 -5.65
CA TRP A 21 3.62 -10.34 -6.81
C TRP A 21 4.66 -9.51 -7.57
N GLY A 22 5.91 -9.43 -7.10
CA GLY A 22 6.91 -8.50 -7.65
C GLY A 22 6.51 -7.02 -7.45
N SER A 23 5.66 -6.75 -6.47
CA SER A 23 5.13 -5.43 -6.18
C SER A 23 6.02 -4.67 -5.20
N ARG A 24 6.08 -3.34 -5.34
CA ARG A 24 6.67 -2.47 -4.32
C ARG A 24 5.74 -2.41 -3.10
N LEU A 25 6.27 -2.77 -1.93
CA LEU A 25 5.58 -2.55 -0.66
C LEU A 25 5.77 -1.11 -0.17
N VAL A 26 4.67 -0.43 0.17
CA VAL A 26 4.67 0.88 0.85
C VAL A 26 4.33 0.66 2.32
N ASP A 27 5.31 0.81 3.21
CA ASP A 27 5.13 0.71 4.67
C ASP A 27 4.66 2.06 5.23
N LEU A 28 3.51 2.05 5.93
CA LEU A 28 2.90 3.25 6.52
C LEU A 28 3.17 3.40 8.02
N GLY A 29 3.95 2.51 8.64
CA GLY A 29 4.11 2.48 10.08
C GLY A 29 2.88 1.92 10.78
N GLU A 30 2.50 2.48 11.93
CA GLU A 30 1.44 1.96 12.81
C GLU A 30 0.13 2.72 12.68
N VAL A 31 -0.66 2.40 11.65
CA VAL A 31 -1.85 3.18 11.26
C VAL A 31 -3.16 2.37 11.28
N GLY A 32 -3.14 1.18 11.85
CA GLY A 32 -4.30 0.27 11.90
C GLY A 32 -4.64 -0.32 10.53
N HIS A 33 -5.93 -0.59 10.28
CA HIS A 33 -6.40 -1.31 9.08
C HIS A 33 -6.62 -0.41 7.84
N LEU A 34 -6.01 0.78 7.78
CA LEU A 34 -6.13 1.74 6.65
C LEU A 34 -7.59 1.95 6.19
N ASN A 35 -8.53 1.99 7.13
CA ASN A 35 -9.93 2.24 6.83
C ASN A 35 -10.28 3.72 7.07
N PRO A 36 -11.45 4.21 6.59
CA PRO A 36 -11.85 5.58 6.80
C PRO A 36 -11.94 6.00 8.28
N ALA A 37 -12.28 5.07 9.17
CA ALA A 37 -12.38 5.34 10.60
C ALA A 37 -11.02 5.68 11.25
N VAL A 38 -9.90 5.28 10.63
CA VAL A 38 -8.54 5.63 11.07
C VAL A 38 -7.85 6.64 10.14
N GLY A 39 -8.62 7.40 9.36
CA GLY A 39 -8.10 8.51 8.54
C GLY A 39 -7.73 8.15 7.11
N TYR A 40 -8.06 6.93 6.64
CA TYR A 40 -7.79 6.47 5.28
C TYR A 40 -9.09 6.41 4.44
N GLY A 41 -9.88 7.48 4.49
CA GLY A 41 -10.99 7.71 3.57
C GLY A 41 -10.46 8.45 2.35
N PRO A 42 -10.48 9.79 2.34
CA PRO A 42 -9.63 10.56 1.46
C PRO A 42 -8.15 10.26 1.76
N TRP A 43 -7.43 9.72 0.79
CA TRP A 43 -6.01 9.39 0.91
C TRP A 43 -5.27 9.87 -0.34
N PRO A 44 -4.86 11.15 -0.40
CA PRO A 44 -4.22 11.72 -1.60
C PRO A 44 -2.99 10.92 -2.08
N ARG A 45 -2.24 10.32 -1.14
CA ARG A 45 -1.09 9.47 -1.48
C ARG A 45 -1.49 8.20 -2.24
N ALA A 46 -2.73 7.70 -2.14
CA ALA A 46 -3.19 6.62 -3.02
C ALA A 46 -3.24 7.06 -4.49
N GLU A 47 -3.71 8.28 -4.76
CA GLU A 47 -3.77 8.83 -6.12
C GLU A 47 -2.35 8.94 -6.69
N GLU A 48 -1.41 9.49 -5.91
CA GLU A 48 0.00 9.58 -6.30
C GLU A 48 0.60 8.20 -6.62
N LEU A 49 0.27 7.15 -5.85
CA LEU A 49 0.76 5.79 -6.11
C LEU A 49 0.15 5.18 -7.38
N VAL A 50 -1.09 5.52 -7.71
CA VAL A 50 -1.75 5.10 -8.96
C VAL A 50 -1.10 5.81 -10.15
N ASP A 51 -0.87 7.12 -10.04
CA ASP A 51 -0.20 7.90 -11.08
C ASP A 51 1.23 7.41 -11.33
N GLU A 52 1.99 7.12 -10.27
CA GLU A 52 3.31 6.49 -10.35
C GLU A 52 3.24 5.16 -11.14
N LEU A 53 2.26 4.29 -10.84
CA LEU A 53 2.10 3.02 -11.53
C LEU A 53 1.76 3.20 -13.03
N ILE A 54 0.87 4.14 -13.35
CA ILE A 54 0.50 4.46 -14.74
C ILE A 54 1.73 4.96 -15.49
N ALA A 55 2.48 5.91 -14.93
CA ALA A 55 3.70 6.43 -15.54
C ALA A 55 4.72 5.31 -15.79
N HIS A 56 4.94 4.42 -14.82
CA HIS A 56 5.82 3.27 -15.01
C HIS A 56 5.36 2.35 -16.14
N SER A 57 4.06 2.14 -16.33
CA SER A 57 3.55 1.30 -17.41
C SER A 57 3.72 1.90 -18.81
N VAL A 58 3.69 3.22 -18.93
CA VAL A 58 3.83 3.94 -20.21
C VAL A 58 5.29 4.00 -20.68
N TYR A 59 6.25 4.06 -19.76
CA TYR A 59 7.68 4.16 -20.08
C TYR A 59 8.46 2.84 -19.99
N ALA A 60 7.80 1.75 -19.58
CA ALA A 60 8.40 0.41 -19.51
C ALA A 60 8.08 -0.47 -20.74
N GLY A 61 7.32 0.05 -21.71
CA GLY A 61 7.10 -0.56 -23.03
C GLY A 61 7.90 0.15 -24.11
#